data_AF-M2Y5U8-F1
#
_entry.id   AF-M2Y5U8-F1
#
_cell.length_a   1.000
_cell.length_b   1.000
_cell.length_c   1.000
_cell.angle_alpha   90.00
_cell.angle_beta   90.00
_cell.angle_gamma   90.00
#
_symmetry.space_group_name_H-M   'P 1'
#
loop_
_entity.id
_entity.type
_entity.pdbx_description
1 polymer ?
#
loop_
_entity_poly.entity_id
_entity_poly.type
_entity_poly.pdbx_seq_one_letter_code
_entity_poly.pdbx_strand_id
1 'polypeptide(L)'
;MVTTEDILAGLCHPQDACLLFTRLPAELRTCIYECVLIVQPDDEHGSVRLIRHLPGEHAPLSVLTLLETCRLIHNEALGIFFQQNRFRLSFRTSLAAGAAPRIPFPYVSPSRSIYIHDLLVNVASFGSIELVCRLLARQLPALYYLRIVLRDVYDHYNDGPDRDRELLKEFVEDRESFKLAVTKLRGPLKEFHLIWEDFQMLEHQEPRGWRDCGEELSRETGMSISLSRRGPVKLAVS
;
A
#
# COMPACT_ATOMS: atom_id res chain seq x y z
N MET A 1 6.71 -24.04 -42.58
CA MET A 1 5.87 -23.30 -41.62
C MET A 1 6.65 -23.21 -40.33
N VAL A 2 7.12 -22.02 -39.94
CA VAL A 2 7.80 -21.79 -38.66
C VAL A 2 6.69 -21.61 -37.63
N THR A 3 6.66 -22.43 -36.58
CA THR A 3 5.65 -22.27 -35.53
C THR A 3 6.01 -21.08 -34.65
N THR A 4 5.03 -20.41 -34.05
CA THR A 4 5.26 -19.31 -33.09
C THR A 4 6.10 -19.75 -31.88
N GLU A 5 6.09 -21.05 -31.57
CA GLU A 5 6.96 -21.64 -30.55
C GLU A 5 8.43 -21.70 -30.98
N ASP A 6 8.72 -21.93 -32.27
CA ASP A 6 10.11 -21.91 -32.79
C ASP A 6 10.71 -20.50 -32.81
N ILE A 7 9.89 -19.45 -32.99
CA ILE A 7 10.35 -18.05 -32.91
C ILE A 7 10.65 -17.64 -31.47
N LEU A 8 9.87 -18.15 -30.51
CA LEU A 8 10.07 -17.88 -29.08
C LEU A 8 11.23 -18.72 -28.49
N ALA A 9 11.44 -19.93 -28.99
CA ALA A 9 12.54 -20.81 -28.55
C ALA A 9 13.92 -20.37 -29.05
N GLY A 10 13.98 -19.63 -30.17
CA GLY A 10 15.25 -19.23 -30.83
C GLY A 10 15.89 -17.92 -30.33
N LEU A 11 15.23 -17.15 -29.47
CA LEU A 11 15.70 -15.80 -29.06
C LEU A 11 15.98 -15.66 -27.56
N CYS A 12 15.95 -16.76 -26.79
CA CYS A 12 16.46 -16.76 -25.43
C CYS A 12 17.99 -16.72 -25.46
N HIS A 13 18.55 -15.51 -25.58
CA HIS A 13 19.98 -15.32 -25.35
C HIS A 13 20.31 -15.78 -23.93
N PRO A 14 21.33 -16.64 -23.77
CA PRO A 14 21.67 -17.15 -22.45
C PRO A 14 22.17 -15.96 -21.61
N GLN A 15 21.68 -15.87 -20.36
CA GLN A 15 21.88 -14.68 -19.51
C GLN A 15 23.36 -14.44 -19.22
N ASP A 16 24.16 -15.49 -19.21
CA ASP A 16 25.62 -15.47 -19.08
C ASP A 16 26.33 -14.74 -20.23
N ALA A 17 25.68 -14.46 -21.35
CA ALA A 17 26.23 -13.63 -22.42
C ALA A 17 25.93 -12.13 -22.26
N CYS A 18 25.09 -11.74 -21.30
CA CYS A 18 24.71 -10.35 -21.09
C CYS A 18 25.87 -9.55 -20.49
N LEU A 19 26.20 -8.41 -21.11
CA LEU A 19 27.26 -7.52 -20.63
C LEU A 19 26.98 -6.97 -19.23
N LEU A 20 25.70 -6.83 -18.87
CA LEU A 20 25.30 -6.42 -17.52
C LEU A 20 25.80 -7.40 -16.46
N PHE A 21 25.70 -8.71 -16.70
CA PHE A 21 26.07 -9.72 -15.69
C PHE A 21 27.54 -10.16 -15.81
N THR A 22 28.11 -10.10 -17.01
CA THR A 22 29.51 -10.52 -17.24
C THR A 22 30.54 -9.45 -16.95
N ARG A 23 30.20 -8.17 -17.14
CA ARG A 23 31.16 -7.06 -16.97
C ARG A 23 30.93 -6.23 -15.74
N LEU A 24 29.70 -6.15 -15.22
CA LEU A 24 29.45 -5.39 -13.99
C LEU A 24 29.47 -6.33 -12.78
N PRO A 25 30.26 -6.02 -11.74
CA PRO A 25 30.14 -6.65 -10.43
C PRO A 25 28.72 -6.51 -9.85
N ALA A 26 28.36 -7.41 -8.93
CA ALA A 26 27.03 -7.40 -8.32
C ALA A 26 26.73 -6.08 -7.60
N GLU A 27 27.73 -5.47 -6.97
CA GLU A 27 27.63 -4.21 -6.25
C GLU A 27 27.22 -3.07 -7.18
N LEU A 28 27.82 -2.99 -8.38
CA LEU A 28 27.45 -1.96 -9.36
C LEU A 28 26.06 -2.21 -9.94
N ARG A 29 25.65 -3.47 -10.11
CA ARG A 29 24.28 -3.79 -10.52
C ARG A 29 23.27 -3.37 -9.46
N THR A 30 23.55 -3.64 -8.19
CA THR A 30 22.74 -3.16 -7.06
C THR A 30 22.60 -1.64 -7.08
N CYS A 31 23.69 -0.88 -7.26
CA CYS A 31 23.61 0.58 -7.37
C CYS A 31 22.76 1.03 -8.57
N ILE A 32 22.85 0.35 -9.72
CA ILE A 32 21.97 0.63 -10.86
C ILE A 32 20.52 0.42 -10.47
N TYR A 33 20.18 -0.74 -9.88
CA TYR A 33 18.83 -1.04 -9.43
C TYR A 33 18.31 0.00 -8.44
N GLU A 34 19.11 0.38 -7.45
CA GLU A 34 18.76 1.42 -6.47
C GLU A 34 18.46 2.78 -7.10
N CYS A 35 19.12 3.11 -8.22
CA CYS A 35 18.86 4.35 -8.95
C CYS A 35 17.63 4.28 -9.84
N VAL A 36 17.41 3.15 -10.54
CA VAL A 36 16.37 3.05 -11.58
C VAL A 36 15.02 2.54 -11.06
N LEU A 37 15.00 1.88 -9.90
CA LEU A 37 13.78 1.29 -9.35
C LEU A 37 12.96 2.26 -8.49
N ILE A 38 13.45 3.48 -8.26
CA ILE A 38 12.69 4.52 -7.57
C ILE A 38 11.60 5.02 -8.52
N VAL A 39 10.35 4.75 -8.18
CA VAL A 39 9.20 5.22 -8.95
C VAL A 39 8.80 6.60 -8.43
N GLN A 40 8.57 7.54 -9.35
CA GLN A 40 8.01 8.83 -8.96
C GLN A 40 6.62 8.61 -8.36
N PRO A 41 6.35 9.17 -7.18
CA PRO A 41 5.04 9.06 -6.56
C PRO A 41 3.91 9.55 -7.46
N ASP A 42 2.75 8.89 -7.38
CA ASP A 42 1.55 9.28 -8.09
C ASP A 42 0.69 10.29 -7.34
N ASP A 43 1.03 10.57 -6.08
CA ASP A 43 0.27 11.44 -5.21
C ASP A 43 1.13 12.23 -4.21
N GLU A 44 0.48 13.19 -3.55
CA GLU A 44 1.09 14.01 -2.49
C GLU A 44 1.54 13.21 -1.28
N HIS A 45 0.98 12.01 -1.12
CA HIS A 45 1.43 11.09 -0.09
C HIS A 45 2.70 10.38 -0.49
N GLY A 46 3.35 10.74 -1.59
CA GLY A 46 4.61 10.16 -2.01
C GLY A 46 4.50 8.63 -2.17
N SER A 47 3.34 8.13 -2.58
CA SER A 47 3.06 6.70 -2.71
C SER A 47 2.96 6.28 -4.17
N VAL A 48 3.09 4.98 -4.41
CA VAL A 48 3.06 4.39 -5.75
C VAL A 48 1.90 3.41 -5.81
N ARG A 49 0.98 3.59 -6.75
CA ARG A 49 -0.04 2.60 -7.08
C ARG A 49 0.50 1.59 -8.08
N LEU A 50 0.35 0.32 -7.74
CA LEU A 50 0.55 -0.78 -8.68
C LEU A 50 -0.71 -0.92 -9.54
N ILE A 51 -0.65 -0.37 -10.76
CA ILE A 51 -1.72 -0.48 -11.75
C ILE A 51 -1.36 -1.61 -12.72
N ARG A 52 -2.26 -2.59 -12.87
CA ARG A 52 -2.12 -3.61 -13.89
C ARG A 52 -2.71 -3.06 -15.18
N HIS A 53 -1.86 -2.89 -16.18
CA HIS A 53 -2.32 -2.61 -17.54
C HIS A 53 -3.00 -3.85 -18.12
N LEU A 54 -4.12 -3.63 -18.78
CA LEU A 54 -4.79 -4.70 -19.52
C LEU A 54 -3.93 -5.09 -20.73
N PRO A 55 -3.96 -6.37 -21.15
CA PRO A 55 -3.28 -6.79 -22.38
C PRO A 55 -3.75 -5.93 -23.56
N GLY A 56 -2.83 -5.21 -24.21
CA GLY A 56 -3.12 -4.35 -25.36
C GLY A 56 -3.04 -2.85 -25.09
N GLU A 57 -2.93 -2.42 -23.83
CA GLU A 57 -2.58 -1.03 -23.53
C GLU A 57 -1.06 -0.84 -23.71
N HIS A 58 -0.67 0.15 -24.51
CA HIS A 58 0.72 0.63 -24.57
C HIS A 58 1.06 1.34 -23.26
N ALA A 59 1.34 0.55 -22.22
CA ALA A 59 1.87 1.07 -20.99
C ALA A 59 3.24 1.72 -21.29
N PRO A 60 3.53 2.92 -20.76
CA PRO A 60 4.87 3.45 -20.79
C PRO A 60 5.82 2.44 -20.13
N LEU A 61 7.10 2.42 -20.55
CA LEU A 61 8.14 1.57 -19.96
C LEU A 61 8.11 1.76 -18.44
N SER A 62 7.53 0.78 -17.74
CA SER A 62 7.37 0.84 -16.29
C SER A 62 8.56 0.17 -15.64
N VAL A 63 8.90 0.59 -14.43
CA VAL A 63 9.92 -0.08 -13.60
C VAL A 63 9.63 -1.58 -13.44
N LEU A 64 8.35 -1.98 -13.50
CA LEU A 64 7.96 -3.39 -13.46
C LEU A 64 8.45 -4.17 -14.70
N THR A 65 8.51 -3.55 -15.88
CA THR A 65 9.06 -4.21 -17.09
C THR A 65 10.54 -4.57 -16.92
N LEU A 66 11.31 -3.78 -16.16
CA LEU A 66 12.68 -4.14 -15.80
C LEU A 66 12.72 -5.41 -14.94
N LEU A 67 11.85 -5.50 -13.93
CA LEU A 67 11.74 -6.69 -13.06
C LEU A 67 11.23 -7.93 -13.80
N GLU A 68 10.57 -7.75 -14.94
CA GLU A 68 10.08 -8.80 -15.83
C GLU A 68 11.08 -9.17 -16.93
N THR A 69 12.18 -8.43 -17.08
CA THR A 69 13.14 -8.63 -18.17
C THR A 69 13.80 -10.00 -18.13
N CYS A 70 14.31 -10.42 -16.96
CA CYS A 70 14.89 -11.75 -16.80
C CYS A 70 14.88 -12.21 -15.33
N ARG A 71 15.02 -13.53 -15.12
CA ARG A 71 15.02 -14.15 -13.78
C ARG A 71 16.13 -13.59 -12.87
N LEU A 72 17.30 -13.25 -13.40
CA LEU A 72 18.41 -12.75 -12.59
C LEU A 72 18.14 -11.33 -12.08
N ILE A 73 17.71 -10.40 -12.96
CA ILE A 73 17.26 -9.06 -12.55
C ILE A 73 16.12 -9.18 -11.53
N HIS A 74 15.14 -10.06 -11.80
CA HIS A 74 14.06 -10.29 -10.86
C HIS A 74 14.59 -10.64 -9.46
N ASN A 75 15.49 -11.61 -9.36
CA ASN A 75 15.99 -12.06 -8.06
C ASN A 75 16.86 -11.02 -7.35
N GLU A 76 17.68 -10.26 -8.08
CA GLU A 76 18.57 -9.25 -7.50
C GLU A 76 17.81 -7.98 -7.10
N ALA A 77 16.84 -7.56 -7.91
CA ALA A 77 16.31 -6.21 -7.90
C ALA A 77 14.92 -6.11 -7.22
N LEU A 78 14.19 -7.22 -7.09
CA LEU A 78 12.83 -7.24 -6.51
C LEU A 78 12.80 -6.75 -5.07
N GLY A 79 13.75 -7.16 -4.24
CA GLY A 79 13.83 -6.71 -2.85
C GLY A 79 14.06 -5.21 -2.75
N ILE A 80 14.98 -4.70 -3.57
CA ILE A 80 15.31 -3.26 -3.67
C ILE A 80 14.06 -2.47 -4.06
N PHE A 81 13.33 -2.92 -5.08
CA PHE A 81 12.09 -2.29 -5.52
C PHE A 81 11.07 -2.14 -4.38
N PHE A 82 10.78 -3.23 -3.66
CA PHE A 82 9.79 -3.21 -2.58
C PHE A 82 10.27 -2.44 -1.34
N GLN A 83 11.57 -2.38 -1.10
CA GLN A 83 12.14 -1.66 0.03
C GLN A 83 12.18 -0.13 -0.19
N GLN A 84 12.45 0.32 -1.42
CA GLN A 84 12.60 1.74 -1.74
C GLN A 84 11.27 2.47 -1.97
N ASN A 85 10.24 1.75 -2.42
CA ASN A 85 8.97 2.35 -2.81
C ASN A 85 7.93 2.19 -1.71
N ARG A 86 7.20 3.28 -1.43
CA ARG A 86 6.00 3.23 -0.58
C ARG A 86 4.79 2.85 -1.43
N PHE A 87 4.13 1.76 -1.08
CA PHE A 87 2.99 1.28 -1.84
C PHE A 87 1.67 1.84 -1.32
N ARG A 88 0.75 2.13 -2.24
CA ARG A 88 -0.62 2.49 -1.91
C ARG A 88 -1.59 1.39 -2.28
N LEU A 89 -2.40 0.98 -1.30
CA LEU A 89 -3.54 0.08 -1.49
C LEU A 89 -4.83 0.86 -1.32
N SER A 90 -5.79 0.58 -2.18
CA SER A 90 -7.16 1.05 -2.00
C SER A 90 -8.04 -0.13 -1.61
N PHE A 91 -8.48 -0.15 -0.36
CA PHE A 91 -9.36 -1.18 0.16
C PHE A 91 -10.81 -0.79 -0.14
N ARG A 92 -11.39 -1.43 -1.16
CA ARG A 92 -12.83 -1.37 -1.40
C ARG A 92 -13.44 -2.64 -0.84
N THR A 93 -14.09 -2.54 0.32
CA THR A 93 -14.95 -3.59 0.85
C THR A 93 -16.14 -3.74 -0.09
N SER A 94 -16.01 -4.57 -1.13
CA SER A 94 -17.19 -5.02 -1.86
C SER A 94 -17.98 -5.93 -0.93
N LEU A 95 -19.04 -5.38 -0.34
CA LEU A 95 -20.02 -6.12 0.48
C LEU A 95 -20.87 -7.10 -0.36
N ALA A 96 -20.47 -7.41 -1.60
CA ALA A 96 -21.13 -8.41 -2.43
C ALA A 96 -21.12 -9.75 -1.66
N ALA A 97 -22.31 -10.14 -1.21
CA ALA A 97 -22.53 -11.18 -0.21
C ALA A 97 -21.83 -12.49 -0.59
N GLY A 98 -20.80 -12.87 0.19
CA GLY A 98 -20.19 -14.20 0.15
C GLY A 98 -18.73 -14.26 -0.31
N ALA A 99 -18.14 -13.19 -0.86
CA ALA A 99 -16.71 -13.18 -1.16
C ALA A 99 -15.91 -12.87 0.11
N ALA A 100 -15.03 -13.78 0.53
CA ALA A 100 -14.09 -13.50 1.61
C ALA A 100 -13.27 -12.26 1.24
N PRO A 101 -13.13 -11.27 2.14
CA PRO A 101 -12.33 -10.08 1.86
C PRO A 101 -10.89 -10.51 1.59
N ARG A 102 -10.48 -10.38 0.33
CA ARG A 102 -9.09 -10.54 -0.06
C ARG A 102 -8.45 -9.17 -0.03
N ILE A 103 -7.28 -9.04 0.57
CA ILE A 103 -6.48 -7.83 0.33
C ILE A 103 -6.32 -7.75 -1.20
N PRO A 104 -6.46 -6.57 -1.80
CA PRO A 104 -6.09 -6.34 -3.20
C PRO A 104 -4.56 -6.41 -3.37
N PHE A 105 -3.91 -7.41 -2.77
CA PHE A 105 -2.61 -7.94 -3.11
C PHE A 105 -2.74 -9.26 -3.88
N PRO A 106 -3.48 -9.35 -5.00
CA PRO A 106 -3.31 -10.53 -5.86
C PRO A 106 -1.88 -10.60 -6.46
N TYR A 107 -1.02 -9.60 -6.20
CA TYR A 107 0.29 -9.42 -6.83
C TYR A 107 1.50 -9.58 -5.89
N VAL A 108 1.30 -9.57 -4.57
CA VAL A 108 2.39 -9.77 -3.61
C VAL A 108 2.30 -11.21 -3.15
N SER A 109 3.10 -12.08 -3.79
CA SER A 109 3.31 -13.43 -3.29
C SER A 109 3.84 -13.38 -1.86
N PRO A 110 3.62 -14.42 -1.04
CA PRO A 110 4.20 -14.49 0.31
C PRO A 110 5.73 -14.31 0.33
N SER A 111 6.42 -14.67 -0.76
CA SER A 111 7.86 -14.43 -0.91
C SER A 111 8.24 -12.96 -1.11
N ARG A 112 7.31 -12.12 -1.55
CA ARG A 112 7.52 -10.68 -1.79
C ARG A 112 7.18 -9.82 -0.58
N SER A 113 6.26 -10.26 0.28
CA SER A 113 5.78 -9.47 1.40
C SER A 113 6.85 -9.15 2.44
N ILE A 114 7.92 -9.94 2.49
CA ILE A 114 9.06 -9.70 3.39
C ILE A 114 9.86 -8.44 3.05
N TYR A 115 9.70 -7.89 1.84
CA TYR A 115 10.40 -6.69 1.40
C TYR A 115 9.57 -5.41 1.52
N ILE A 116 8.29 -5.53 1.90
CA ILE A 116 7.39 -4.37 2.03
C ILE A 116 7.52 -3.81 3.43
N HIS A 117 8.11 -2.61 3.51
CA HIS A 117 8.38 -1.94 4.78
C HIS A 117 7.51 -0.71 5.02
N ASP A 118 7.07 0.00 3.97
CA ASP A 118 6.19 1.18 4.07
C ASP A 118 4.93 0.98 3.20
N LEU A 119 3.77 1.02 3.86
CA LEU A 119 2.48 0.83 3.23
C LEU A 119 1.51 1.95 3.59
N LEU A 120 0.85 2.49 2.57
CA LEU A 120 -0.29 3.37 2.68
C LEU A 120 -1.56 2.62 2.27
N VAL A 121 -2.58 2.62 3.12
CA VAL A 121 -3.86 1.96 2.85
C VAL A 121 -4.99 2.97 2.94
N ASN A 122 -5.69 3.15 1.83
CA ASN A 122 -6.94 3.89 1.82
C ASN A 122 -8.08 2.98 2.22
N VAL A 123 -8.87 3.42 3.19
CA VAL A 123 -10.06 2.72 3.66
C VAL A 123 -11.26 3.67 3.62
N ALA A 124 -12.44 3.09 3.36
CA ALA A 124 -13.70 3.82 3.27
C ALA A 124 -14.44 3.92 4.60
N SER A 125 -14.11 3.04 5.55
CA SER A 125 -14.83 2.92 6.82
C SER A 125 -13.95 2.32 7.90
N PHE A 126 -14.38 2.45 9.15
CA PHE A 126 -13.69 1.90 10.32
C PHE A 126 -13.68 0.39 10.42
N GLY A 127 -14.81 -0.25 10.12
CA GLY A 127 -14.85 -1.71 10.03
C GLY A 127 -13.80 -2.23 9.03
N SER A 128 -13.45 -1.43 8.01
CA SER A 128 -12.37 -1.76 7.09
C SER A 128 -10.98 -1.62 7.72
N ILE A 129 -10.76 -0.73 8.68
CA ILE A 129 -9.49 -0.60 9.41
C ILE A 129 -9.18 -1.85 10.20
N GLU A 130 -10.13 -2.34 11.01
CA GLU A 130 -9.91 -3.53 11.83
C GLU A 130 -9.60 -4.76 10.96
N LEU A 131 -10.34 -4.90 9.87
CA LEU A 131 -10.11 -5.94 8.87
C LEU A 131 -8.74 -5.79 8.19
N VAL A 132 -8.35 -4.59 7.76
CA VAL A 132 -7.04 -4.29 7.16
C VAL A 132 -5.93 -4.65 8.13
N CYS A 133 -6.00 -4.19 9.38
CA CYS A 133 -4.98 -4.50 10.39
C CYS A 133 -4.82 -6.02 10.59
N ARG A 134 -5.92 -6.76 10.71
CA ARG A 134 -5.89 -8.23 10.83
C ARG A 134 -5.28 -8.91 9.61
N LEU A 135 -5.59 -8.42 8.42
CA LEU A 135 -5.08 -8.98 7.18
C LEU A 135 -3.58 -8.67 6.99
N LEU A 136 -3.15 -7.45 7.26
CA LEU A 136 -1.74 -7.03 7.17
C LEU A 136 -0.86 -7.75 8.19
N ALA A 137 -1.32 -7.91 9.44
CA ALA A 137 -0.59 -8.66 10.47
C ALA A 137 -0.22 -10.09 10.02
N ARG A 138 -1.08 -10.70 9.20
CA ARG A 138 -0.88 -12.06 8.68
C ARG A 138 -0.01 -12.11 7.44
N GLN A 139 -0.11 -11.09 6.57
CA GLN A 139 0.47 -11.15 5.23
C GLN A 139 1.79 -10.39 5.09
N LEU A 140 2.02 -9.35 5.89
CA LEU A 140 3.19 -8.48 5.82
C LEU A 140 3.98 -8.51 7.15
N PRO A 141 4.69 -9.61 7.45
CA PRO A 141 5.41 -9.75 8.71
C PRO A 141 6.62 -8.80 8.83
N ALA A 142 7.02 -8.11 7.76
CA ALA A 142 8.16 -7.20 7.71
C ALA A 142 7.76 -5.70 7.65
N LEU A 143 6.48 -5.40 7.86
CA LEU A 143 5.96 -4.04 7.76
C LEU A 143 6.46 -3.17 8.92
N TYR A 144 7.18 -2.07 8.61
CA TYR A 144 7.72 -1.14 9.61
C TYR A 144 6.88 0.13 9.75
N TYR A 145 6.30 0.59 8.65
CA TYR A 145 5.52 1.83 8.57
C TYR A 145 4.17 1.53 7.94
N LEU A 146 3.10 1.82 8.66
CA LEU A 146 1.73 1.70 8.17
C LEU A 146 1.03 3.04 8.27
N ARG A 147 0.53 3.54 7.15
CA ARG A 147 -0.35 4.71 7.09
C ARG A 147 -1.72 4.25 6.64
N ILE A 148 -2.75 4.49 7.44
CA ILE A 148 -4.13 4.25 7.04
C ILE A 148 -4.76 5.61 6.80
N VAL A 149 -5.22 5.83 5.58
CA VAL A 149 -5.95 7.04 5.21
C VAL A 149 -7.42 6.69 5.15
N LEU A 150 -8.18 7.18 6.13
CA LEU A 150 -9.63 7.15 6.05
C LEU A 150 -10.05 8.27 5.10
N ARG A 151 -10.45 7.87 3.89
CA ARG A 151 -11.05 8.78 2.93
C ARG A 151 -12.53 8.52 2.91
N ASP A 152 -13.27 9.61 2.82
CA ASP A 152 -14.68 9.53 2.51
C ASP A 152 -14.82 9.02 1.07
N VAL A 153 -15.19 7.76 0.88
CA VAL A 153 -15.36 7.16 -0.47
C VAL A 153 -16.74 7.55 -1.07
N TYR A 154 -17.34 8.64 -0.58
CA TYR A 154 -18.67 9.11 -0.97
C TYR A 154 -18.69 9.95 -2.25
N ASP A 155 -17.71 9.77 -3.14
CA ASP A 155 -17.83 10.30 -4.51
C ASP A 155 -19.06 9.75 -5.27
N HIS A 156 -19.81 8.78 -4.73
CA HIS A 156 -20.91 8.11 -5.43
C HIS A 156 -22.25 7.96 -4.70
N TYR A 157 -22.42 8.41 -3.45
CA TYR A 157 -23.72 8.30 -2.76
C TYR A 157 -24.13 9.63 -2.12
N ASN A 158 -25.21 10.23 -2.62
CA ASN A 158 -25.89 11.41 -2.08
C ASN A 158 -26.61 11.13 -0.75
N ASP A 159 -26.07 10.25 0.09
CA ASP A 159 -26.67 9.94 1.38
C ASP A 159 -26.28 11.07 2.34
N GLY A 160 -27.29 11.81 2.81
CA GLY A 160 -27.10 13.08 3.51
C GLY A 160 -26.35 13.01 4.86
N PRO A 161 -26.17 14.17 5.52
CA PRO A 161 -25.34 14.39 6.71
C PRO A 161 -25.67 13.52 7.94
N ASP A 162 -26.83 12.87 7.96
CA ASP A 162 -27.24 12.00 9.06
C ASP A 162 -26.46 10.68 9.09
N ARG A 163 -26.01 10.18 7.93
CA ARG A 163 -25.22 8.94 7.84
C ARG A 163 -23.81 9.11 8.43
N ASP A 164 -23.20 10.28 8.24
CA ASP A 164 -21.89 10.62 8.80
C ASP A 164 -21.91 10.63 10.33
N ARG A 165 -23.02 11.08 10.93
CA ARG A 165 -23.21 11.09 12.38
C ARG A 165 -23.36 9.68 12.94
N GLU A 166 -24.03 8.78 12.23
CA GLU A 166 -24.13 7.37 12.62
C GLU A 166 -22.77 6.67 12.54
N LEU A 167 -22.00 6.91 11.48
CA LEU A 167 -20.64 6.39 11.34
C LEU A 167 -19.71 6.88 12.47
N LEU A 168 -19.84 8.14 12.89
CA LEU A 168 -19.10 8.67 14.03
C LEU A 168 -19.51 8.05 15.36
N LYS A 169 -20.78 7.68 15.54
CA LYS A 169 -21.24 6.98 16.75
C LYS A 169 -20.74 5.55 16.79
N GLU A 170 -20.93 4.80 15.70
CA GLU A 170 -20.37 3.45 15.52
C GLU A 170 -18.86 3.47 15.81
N PHE A 171 -18.19 4.55 15.39
CA PHE A 171 -16.77 4.72 15.59
C PHE A 171 -16.32 4.99 17.04
N VAL A 172 -17.06 5.79 17.81
CA VAL A 172 -16.76 6.00 19.25
C VAL A 172 -16.99 4.71 20.04
N GLU A 173 -18.02 3.96 19.66
CA GLU A 173 -18.36 2.67 20.26
C GLU A 173 -17.32 1.59 19.96
N ASP A 174 -16.62 1.69 18.82
CA ASP A 174 -15.65 0.66 18.35
C ASP A 174 -14.19 0.93 18.72
N ARG A 175 -13.92 1.86 19.66
CA ARG A 175 -12.55 2.19 20.11
C ARG A 175 -11.77 0.96 20.58
N GLU A 176 -12.41 0.08 21.34
CA GLU A 176 -11.74 -1.11 21.89
C GLU A 176 -11.42 -2.15 20.80
N SER A 177 -12.27 -2.30 19.79
CA SER A 177 -11.95 -3.17 18.65
C SER A 177 -10.81 -2.59 17.83
N PHE A 178 -10.75 -1.27 17.63
CA PHE A 178 -9.62 -0.61 16.99
C PHE A 178 -8.32 -0.85 17.76
N LYS A 179 -8.32 -0.66 19.09
CA LYS A 179 -7.15 -0.97 19.93
C LYS A 179 -6.73 -2.44 19.79
N LEU A 180 -7.69 -3.35 19.83
CA LEU A 180 -7.44 -4.78 19.64
C LEU A 180 -6.87 -5.10 18.25
N ALA A 181 -7.30 -4.37 17.21
CA ALA A 181 -6.79 -4.55 15.86
C ALA A 181 -5.34 -4.06 15.72
N VAL A 182 -5.04 -2.88 16.27
CA VAL A 182 -3.69 -2.30 16.23
C VAL A 182 -2.71 -3.12 17.08
N THR A 183 -3.13 -3.60 18.25
CA THR A 183 -2.30 -4.52 19.06
C THR A 183 -2.05 -5.86 18.37
N LYS A 184 -2.91 -6.30 17.45
CA LYS A 184 -2.65 -7.50 16.62
C LYS A 184 -1.65 -7.26 15.50
N LEU A 185 -1.33 -6.01 15.14
CA LEU A 185 -0.22 -5.69 14.23
C LEU A 185 1.16 -5.92 14.88
N ARG A 186 1.21 -6.42 16.12
CA ARG A 186 2.46 -6.75 16.83
C ARG A 186 3.39 -7.58 15.94
N GLY A 187 4.57 -7.01 15.71
CA GLY A 187 5.56 -7.42 14.73
C GLY A 187 6.67 -6.36 14.67
N PRO A 188 7.34 -6.15 13.53
CA PRO A 188 8.36 -5.11 13.38
C PRO A 188 7.80 -3.70 13.18
N LEU A 189 6.47 -3.50 13.28
CA LEU A 189 5.84 -2.22 13.06
C LEU A 189 6.37 -1.18 14.07
N LYS A 190 6.99 -0.12 13.54
CA LYS A 190 7.57 0.97 14.33
C LYS A 190 6.62 2.16 14.39
N GLU A 191 5.95 2.44 13.27
CA GLU A 191 5.07 3.59 13.15
C GLU A 191 3.73 3.22 12.52
N PHE A 192 2.68 3.76 13.11
CA PHE A 192 1.32 3.64 12.62
C PHE A 192 0.69 5.05 12.58
N HIS A 193 0.24 5.46 11.41
CA HIS A 193 -0.38 6.76 11.21
C HIS A 193 -1.82 6.56 10.73
N LEU A 194 -2.80 7.03 11.48
CA LEU A 194 -4.18 7.14 10.99
C LEU A 194 -4.41 8.57 10.54
N ILE A 195 -4.72 8.75 9.27
CA ILE A 195 -4.92 10.04 8.63
C ILE A 195 -6.37 10.14 8.22
N TRP A 196 -6.98 11.27 8.55
CA TRP A 196 -8.31 11.63 8.12
C TRP A 196 -8.25 12.65 7.00
N GLU A 197 -8.89 12.37 5.87
CA GLU A 197 -8.98 13.32 4.76
C GLU A 197 -10.44 13.64 4.44
N ASP A 198 -10.71 14.93 4.18
CA ASP A 198 -11.95 15.43 3.56
C ASP A 198 -13.25 15.35 4.38
N PHE A 199 -13.18 15.13 5.70
CA PHE A 199 -14.36 15.24 6.58
C PHE A 199 -14.67 16.71 6.90
N GLN A 200 -15.45 17.37 6.04
CA GLN A 200 -15.91 18.75 6.25
C GLN A 200 -16.84 18.86 7.48
N MET A 201 -17.65 17.84 7.76
CA MET A 201 -18.65 17.84 8.84
C MET A 201 -18.05 17.78 10.26
N LEU A 202 -16.75 17.48 10.40
CA LEU A 202 -16.05 17.32 11.68
C LEU A 202 -15.33 18.59 12.17
N GLU A 203 -15.55 19.75 11.55
CA GLU A 203 -14.90 21.02 11.95
C GLU A 203 -15.10 21.42 13.41
N HIS A 204 -16.18 20.97 14.06
CA HIS A 204 -16.51 21.39 15.44
C HIS A 204 -16.33 20.30 16.50
N GLN A 205 -16.03 19.06 16.11
CA GLN A 205 -15.71 17.98 17.03
C GLN A 205 -14.26 17.61 16.86
N GLU A 206 -13.37 18.41 17.47
CA GLU A 206 -11.97 18.04 17.60
C GLU A 206 -11.93 16.71 18.37
N PRO A 207 -11.40 15.62 17.80
CA PRO A 207 -11.43 14.32 18.44
C PRO A 207 -10.32 14.27 19.49
N ARG A 208 -10.42 15.04 20.58
CA ARG A 208 -9.46 14.99 21.70
C ARG A 208 -9.29 13.57 22.21
N GLY A 209 -10.40 12.83 22.31
CA GLY A 209 -10.38 11.41 22.66
C GLY A 209 -9.55 10.53 21.72
N TRP A 210 -9.32 10.94 20.47
CA TRP A 210 -8.45 10.21 19.55
C TRP A 210 -7.00 10.44 19.86
N ARG A 211 -6.56 11.69 20.02
CA ARG A 211 -5.16 11.95 20.44
C ARG A 211 -4.83 11.16 21.70
N ASP A 212 -5.72 11.19 22.68
CA ASP A 212 -5.58 10.42 23.92
C ASP A 212 -5.51 8.90 23.65
N CYS A 213 -6.35 8.38 22.75
CA CYS A 213 -6.32 6.98 22.32
C CYS A 213 -5.01 6.60 21.60
N GLY A 214 -4.47 7.48 20.76
CA GLY A 214 -3.20 7.27 20.07
C GLY A 214 -2.02 7.25 21.03
N GLU A 215 -2.00 8.16 22.00
CA GLU A 215 -0.99 8.20 23.07
C GLU A 215 -1.09 6.99 24.00
N GLU A 216 -2.30 6.56 24.36
CA GLU A 216 -2.55 5.33 25.11
C GLU A 216 -2.02 4.10 24.35
N LEU A 217 -2.40 3.95 23.08
CA LEU A 217 -1.91 2.83 22.26
C LEU A 217 -0.41 2.88 22.05
N SER A 218 0.19 4.07 21.91
CA SER A 218 1.64 4.22 21.79
C SER A 218 2.34 3.69 23.04
N ARG A 219 1.81 4.01 24.23
CA ARG A 219 2.32 3.49 25.51
C ARG A 219 2.16 1.98 25.63
N GLU A 220 1.02 1.42 25.20
CA GLU A 220 0.75 -0.02 25.33
C GLU A 220 1.51 -0.89 24.33
N THR A 221 1.80 -0.36 23.14
CA THR A 221 2.39 -1.14 22.04
C THR A 221 3.87 -0.85 21.83
N GLY A 222 4.38 0.28 22.34
CA GLY A 222 5.73 0.79 22.05
C GLY A 222 5.88 1.35 20.63
N MET A 223 4.81 1.40 19.85
CA MET A 223 4.79 1.96 18.50
C MET A 223 4.54 3.47 18.55
N SER A 224 5.07 4.22 17.58
CA SER A 224 4.68 5.62 17.38
C SER A 224 3.33 5.66 16.67
N ILE A 225 2.26 5.99 17.40
CA ILE A 225 0.92 6.11 16.83
C ILE A 225 0.55 7.58 16.72
N SER A 226 0.37 8.04 15.48
CA SER A 226 -0.10 9.39 15.19
C SER A 226 -1.50 9.35 14.58
N LEU A 227 -2.33 10.29 15.00
CA LEU A 227 -3.70 10.45 14.53
C LEU A 227 -3.82 11.90 14.08
N SER A 228 -3.98 12.10 12.77
CA SER A 228 -3.94 13.44 12.18
C SER A 228 -5.12 13.67 11.25
N ARG A 229 -5.58 14.91 11.21
CA ARG A 229 -6.56 15.39 10.24
C ARG A 229 -5.83 16.21 9.19
N ARG A 230 -6.06 15.89 7.92
CA ARG A 230 -5.64 16.72 6.79
C ARG A 230 -6.83 17.56 6.35
N GLY A 231 -6.61 18.87 6.23
CA GLY A 231 -7.63 19.77 5.66
C GLY A 231 -7.86 19.49 4.18
N PRO A 232 -8.96 19.99 3.60
CA PRO A 232 -9.23 19.81 2.18
C PRO A 232 -8.06 20.35 1.36
N VAL A 233 -7.56 19.52 0.45
CA VAL A 233 -6.51 19.93 -0.48
C VAL A 233 -7.14 20.95 -1.43
N LYS A 234 -6.78 22.22 -1.27
CA LYS A 234 -7.10 23.25 -2.26
C LYS A 234 -6.29 22.92 -3.50
N LEU A 235 -6.86 22.17 -4.44
CA LEU A 235 -6.31 22.03 -5.78
C LEU A 235 -6.21 23.44 -6.35
N ALA A 236 -5.00 23.98 -6.41
CA ALA A 236 -4.73 25.22 -7.11
C ALA A 236 -5.01 24.93 -8.58
N VAL A 237 -6.17 25.38 -9.06
CA VAL A 237 -6.52 25.32 -10.48
C VAL A 237 -5.50 26.19 -11.20
N SER A 238 -4.60 25.56 -11.95
CA SER A 238 -3.61 26.20 -12.81
C SER A 238 -4.14 26.45 -14.22
#